data_AF-A0A9D2K9J3-F1
#
_entry.id   AF-A0A9D2K9J3-F1
#
_cell.length_a   1.000
_cell.length_b   1.000
_cell.length_c   1.000
_cell.angle_alpha   90.00
_cell.angle_beta   90.00
_cell.angle_gamma   90.00
#
_symmetry.space_group_name_H-M   'P 1'
#
loop_
_entity.id
_entity.type
_entity.pdbx_description
1 polymer ?
#
loop_
_entity_poly.entity_id
_entity_poly.type
_entity_poly.pdbx_seq_one_letter_code
_entity_poly.pdbx_strand_id
1 'polypeptide(L)'
;MTDNKELEIIKKLKECGKSSYYIAKKTGLSNSSIANWLNGKTSPNPANIAILEHFFEIEDGKGSNNINAGVISHSTVNQDNRSYYSDSPDVLRARIEQLDRLIEEKEYRIKEKDAQIKEKDAQIKALLEIVAKK
;
A
#
# COMPACT_ATOMS: atom_id res chain seq x y z
N MET A 1 -25.52 -1.44 20.33
CA MET A 1 -25.55 -1.91 18.92
C MET A 1 -24.15 -2.03 18.30
N THR A 2 -23.12 -1.46 18.93
CA THR A 2 -21.69 -1.53 18.56
C THR A 2 -21.00 -2.86 18.90
N ASP A 3 -21.38 -3.50 20.01
CA ASP A 3 -20.66 -4.64 20.58
C ASP A 3 -20.68 -5.90 19.67
N ASN A 4 -21.74 -6.06 18.87
CA ASN A 4 -21.86 -7.21 17.96
C ASN A 4 -20.89 -7.13 16.77
N LYS A 5 -20.70 -5.92 16.22
CA LYS A 5 -19.78 -5.69 15.09
C LYS A 5 -18.32 -5.83 15.50
N GLU A 6 -17.98 -5.41 16.71
CA GLU A 6 -16.65 -5.57 17.28
C GLU A 6 -16.27 -7.05 17.37
N LEU A 7 -17.15 -7.88 17.93
CA LEU A 7 -16.90 -9.32 18.04
C LEU A 7 -16.78 -9.98 16.67
N GLU A 8 -17.62 -9.58 15.70
CA GLU A 8 -17.56 -10.10 14.33
C GLU A 8 -16.23 -9.74 13.65
N ILE A 9 -15.74 -8.50 13.78
CA ILE A 9 -14.50 -8.09 13.13
C ILE A 9 -13.28 -8.77 13.76
N ILE A 10 -13.26 -8.94 15.08
CA ILE A 10 -12.18 -9.66 15.78
C ILE A 10 -12.17 -11.13 15.36
N LYS A 11 -13.36 -11.74 15.19
CA LYS A 11 -13.47 -13.12 14.69
C LYS A 11 -12.89 -13.23 13.28
N LYS A 12 -13.27 -12.34 12.36
CA LYS A 12 -12.71 -12.30 10.99
C LYS A 12 -11.20 -12.11 10.98
N LEU A 13 -10.67 -11.23 11.84
CA LEU A 13 -9.23 -11.04 12.00
C LEU A 13 -8.51 -12.34 12.42
N LYS A 14 -9.09 -13.12 13.33
CA LYS A 14 -8.50 -14.40 13.77
C LYS A 14 -8.58 -15.49 12.71
N GLU A 15 -9.69 -15.55 11.97
CA GLU A 15 -9.96 -16.60 10.98
C GLU A 15 -9.28 -16.34 9.62
N CYS A 16 -8.96 -15.09 9.29
CA CYS A 16 -8.41 -14.74 7.98
C CYS A 16 -6.98 -15.28 7.71
N GLY A 17 -6.27 -15.74 8.75
CA GLY A 17 -4.93 -16.31 8.64
C GLY A 17 -3.85 -15.33 8.14
N LYS A 18 -4.18 -14.04 7.98
CA LYS A 18 -3.22 -13.00 7.56
C LYS A 18 -2.45 -12.49 8.77
N SER A 19 -1.17 -12.16 8.56
CA SER A 19 -0.37 -11.56 9.62
C SER A 19 -0.85 -10.14 9.94
N SER A 20 -0.71 -9.72 11.19
CA SER A 20 -1.00 -8.35 11.63
C SER A 20 -0.26 -7.31 10.79
N TYR A 21 0.97 -7.62 10.36
CA TYR A 21 1.75 -6.81 9.43
C TYR A 21 1.09 -6.65 8.04
N TYR A 22 0.58 -7.74 7.46
CA TYR A 22 -0.11 -7.69 6.17
C TYR A 22 -1.35 -6.78 6.24
N ILE A 23 -2.16 -6.96 7.27
CA ILE A 23 -3.39 -6.20 7.49
C ILE A 23 -3.06 -4.72 7.72
N ALA A 24 -2.06 -4.42 8.54
CA ALA A 24 -1.57 -3.05 8.79
C ALA A 24 -1.18 -2.35 7.48
N LYS A 25 -0.40 -3.03 6.63
CA LYS A 25 0.05 -2.48 5.34
C LYS A 25 -1.09 -2.17 4.38
N LYS A 26 -2.20 -2.90 4.45
CA LYS A 26 -3.37 -2.73 3.57
C LYS A 26 -4.38 -1.71 4.09
N THR A 27 -4.49 -1.59 5.41
CA THR A 27 -5.50 -0.75 6.08
C THR A 27 -4.96 0.61 6.54
N GLY A 28 -3.63 0.75 6.68
CA GLY A 28 -3.01 1.91 7.32
C GLY A 28 -3.10 1.92 8.84
N LEU A 29 -3.71 0.90 9.46
CA LEU A 29 -3.77 0.73 10.91
C LEU A 29 -2.41 0.27 11.47
N SER A 30 -2.12 0.55 12.74
CA SER A 30 -0.86 0.10 13.34
C SER A 30 -0.86 -1.43 13.53
N ASN A 31 0.30 -2.04 13.26
CA ASN A 31 0.52 -3.47 13.50
C ASN A 31 0.28 -3.83 14.97
N SER A 32 0.77 -3.00 15.89
CA SER A 32 0.55 -3.13 17.33
C SER A 32 -0.92 -3.09 17.73
N SER A 33 -1.75 -2.26 17.08
CA SER A 33 -3.19 -2.19 17.35
C SER A 33 -3.90 -3.47 16.95
N ILE A 34 -3.61 -3.97 15.73
CA ILE A 34 -4.17 -5.25 15.23
C ILE A 34 -3.74 -6.41 16.13
N ALA A 35 -2.47 -6.45 16.55
CA ALA A 35 -1.97 -7.46 17.47
C ALA A 35 -2.65 -7.38 18.85
N ASN A 36 -2.88 -6.17 19.38
CA ASN A 36 -3.57 -5.99 20.65
C ASN A 36 -5.03 -6.47 20.58
N TRP A 37 -5.74 -6.22 19.47
CA TRP A 37 -7.10 -6.70 19.26
C TRP A 37 -7.17 -8.23 19.15
N LEU A 38 -6.24 -8.85 18.41
CA LEU A 38 -6.16 -10.32 18.29
C LEU A 38 -5.91 -10.99 19.64
N ASN A 39 -5.08 -10.37 20.48
CA ASN A 39 -4.74 -10.83 21.83
C ASN A 39 -5.77 -10.41 22.90
N GLY A 40 -6.82 -9.65 22.55
CA GLY A 40 -7.84 -9.18 23.48
C GLY A 40 -7.35 -8.15 24.50
N LYS A 41 -6.21 -7.48 24.26
CA LYS A 41 -5.68 -6.42 25.14
C LYS A 41 -6.49 -5.13 25.03
N THR A 42 -6.98 -4.83 23.84
CA THR A 42 -7.82 -3.67 23.54
C THR A 42 -8.86 -4.06 22.49
N SER A 43 -9.83 -3.17 22.27
CA SER A 43 -10.87 -3.33 21.26
C SER A 43 -10.72 -2.27 20.15
N PRO A 44 -11.05 -2.60 18.89
CA PRO A 44 -11.09 -1.60 17.83
C PRO A 44 -12.25 -0.63 18.07
N ASN A 45 -12.00 0.67 17.90
CA ASN A 45 -13.06 1.68 17.94
C ASN A 45 -13.90 1.64 16.65
N PRO A 46 -15.06 2.33 16.60
CA PRO A 46 -15.94 2.30 15.42
C PRO A 46 -15.28 2.72 14.09
N ALA A 47 -14.33 3.67 14.10
CA ALA A 47 -13.62 4.06 12.89
C ALA A 47 -12.69 2.95 12.37
N ASN A 48 -11.99 2.27 13.29
CA ASN A 48 -11.15 1.12 12.96
C ASN A 48 -11.99 -0.06 12.45
N ILE A 49 -13.18 -0.27 13.01
CA ILE A 49 -14.14 -1.29 12.53
C ILE A 49 -14.51 -1.02 11.07
N ALA A 50 -14.86 0.22 10.71
CA ALA A 50 -15.22 0.57 9.33
C ALA A 50 -14.06 0.34 8.33
N ILE A 51 -12.82 0.67 8.72
CA ILE A 51 -11.62 0.42 7.90
C ILE A 51 -11.43 -1.09 7.68
N LEU A 52 -11.61 -1.90 8.73
CA LEU A 52 -11.49 -3.35 8.65
C LEU A 52 -12.63 -3.99 7.86
N GLU A 53 -13.87 -3.52 8.01
CA GLU A 53 -15.03 -3.96 7.20
C GLU A 53 -14.71 -3.79 5.71
N HIS A 54 -14.27 -2.60 5.30
CA HIS A 54 -13.90 -2.33 3.91
C HIS A 54 -12.73 -3.18 3.42
N PHE A 55 -11.72 -3.43 4.27
CA PHE A 55 -10.62 -4.34 3.93
C PHE A 55 -11.12 -5.76 3.63
N PHE A 56 -12.02 -6.30 4.44
CA PHE A 56 -12.59 -7.62 4.21
C PHE A 56 -13.53 -7.66 3.00
N GLU A 57 -14.26 -6.59 2.71
CA GLU A 57 -15.08 -6.49 1.48
C GLU A 57 -14.21 -6.55 0.21
N ILE A 58 -13.02 -5.94 0.23
CA ILE A 58 -12.07 -6.03 -0.88
C ILE A 58 -11.50 -7.45 -0.99
N GLU A 59 -11.07 -8.06 0.12
CA GLU A 59 -10.51 -9.42 0.09
C GLU A 59 -11.58 -10.47 -0.32
N ASP A 60 -12.86 -10.24 -0.01
CA ASP A 60 -14.00 -11.05 -0.45
C ASP A 60 -14.40 -10.78 -1.92
N GLY A 61 -13.74 -9.85 -2.61
CA GLY A 61 -14.01 -9.50 -4.01
C GLY A 61 -15.30 -8.69 -4.24
N LYS A 62 -15.84 -8.07 -3.18
CA LYS A 62 -17.10 -7.29 -3.19
C LYS A 62 -16.89 -5.77 -3.25
N GLY A 63 -15.67 -5.30 -2.99
CA GLY A 63 -15.32 -3.86 -2.96
C GLY A 63 -14.83 -3.29 -4.29
N SER A 64 -15.18 -2.03 -4.59
CA SER A 64 -14.61 -1.25 -5.70
C SER A 64 -13.30 -0.57 -5.28
N ASN A 65 -12.25 -0.66 -6.11
CA ASN A 65 -10.89 -0.14 -5.84
C ASN A 65 -10.78 1.40 -5.93
N ASN A 66 -11.63 2.17 -5.23
CA ASN A 66 -11.46 3.63 -5.12
C ASN A 66 -11.16 4.03 -3.68
N ILE A 67 -9.94 3.73 -3.23
CA ILE A 67 -9.36 4.26 -1.99
C ILE A 67 -8.82 5.66 -2.23
N ASN A 68 -9.71 6.63 -2.36
CA ASN A 68 -9.39 8.03 -2.10
C ASN A 68 -9.71 8.33 -0.63
N ALA A 69 -8.95 7.71 0.28
CA ALA A 69 -9.03 7.96 1.72
C ALA A 69 -8.26 9.25 2.05
N GLY A 70 -8.76 10.37 1.54
CA GLY A 70 -8.43 11.68 2.06
C GLY A 70 -9.18 11.89 3.38
N VAL A 71 -8.44 12.36 4.39
CA VAL A 71 -8.96 13.01 5.62
C VAL A 71 -9.46 12.05 6.71
N ILE A 72 -8.53 11.59 7.56
CA ILE A 72 -8.41 11.95 8.98
C ILE A 72 -6.96 11.64 9.38
N SER A 73 -6.10 12.67 9.27
CA SER A 73 -4.81 12.70 9.95
C SER A 73 -5.06 13.03 11.41
N HIS A 74 -5.18 11.99 12.24
CA HIS A 74 -4.78 12.10 13.64
C HIS A 74 -3.66 11.12 13.90
N SER A 75 -2.44 11.67 13.86
CA SER A 75 -1.17 11.02 14.13
C SER A 75 -1.20 10.25 15.45
N THR A 76 -1.26 8.92 15.37
CA THR A 76 -0.71 8.04 16.39
C THR A 76 0.27 7.09 15.70
N VAL A 77 1.43 7.67 15.41
CA VAL A 77 2.61 6.96 14.94
C VAL A 77 3.08 6.05 16.09
N ASN A 78 2.74 4.76 16.02
CA ASN A 78 3.54 3.73 16.68
C ASN A 78 4.35 3.02 15.60
N GLN A 79 5.43 3.69 15.21
CA GLN A 79 6.63 3.04 14.70
C GLN A 79 7.13 2.11 15.81
N ASP A 80 7.06 0.81 15.60
CA ASP A 80 7.69 -0.15 16.49
C ASP A 80 9.21 0.14 16.52
N ASN A 81 9.69 0.71 17.64
CA ASN A 81 11.03 0.56 18.22
C ASN A 81 12.21 0.28 17.25
N ARG A 82 12.37 1.12 16.22
CA ARG A 82 13.68 1.36 15.61
C ARG A 82 13.88 2.83 15.32
N SER A 83 13.73 3.65 16.35
CA SER A 83 14.08 5.05 16.23
C SER A 83 14.21 5.71 17.59
N TYR A 84 15.34 5.51 18.25
CA TYR A 84 15.85 6.54 19.15
C TYR A 84 16.80 7.50 18.39
N TYR A 85 16.87 7.37 17.05
CA TYR A 85 17.75 8.11 16.11
C TYR A 85 17.21 8.29 14.66
N SER A 86 15.94 8.01 14.32
CA SER A 86 15.46 8.13 12.90
C SER A 86 15.30 9.55 12.39
N ASP A 87 15.38 10.55 13.26
CA ASP A 87 15.37 11.97 12.89
C ASP A 87 16.73 12.62 13.14
N SER A 88 17.80 11.82 13.22
CA SER A 88 19.14 12.41 13.09
C SER A 88 19.29 12.92 11.65
N PRO A 89 19.70 14.18 11.42
CA PRO A 89 19.80 14.78 10.09
C PRO A 89 20.49 13.89 9.05
N ASP A 90 21.47 13.09 9.50
CA ASP A 90 22.25 12.19 8.65
C ASP A 90 21.44 11.00 8.11
N VAL A 91 20.49 10.48 8.90
CA VAL A 91 19.61 9.38 8.49
C VAL A 91 18.60 9.86 7.46
N LEU A 92 18.06 11.08 7.65
CA LEU A 92 17.17 11.71 6.68
C LEU A 92 17.91 12.04 5.37
N ARG A 93 19.16 12.52 5.46
CA ARG A 93 20.03 12.75 4.29
C ARG A 93 20.27 11.44 3.53
N ALA A 94 20.65 10.37 4.22
CA ALA A 94 20.84 9.07 3.59
C ALA A 94 19.56 8.55 2.91
N ARG A 95 18.39 8.84 3.48
CA ARG A 95 17.10 8.46 2.87
C ARG A 95 16.79 9.31 1.63
N ILE A 96 17.04 10.61 1.68
CA ILE A 96 16.88 11.52 0.53
C ILE A 96 17.78 11.07 -0.61
N GLU A 97 19.06 10.81 -0.36
CA GLU A 97 20.00 10.32 -1.38
C GLU A 97 19.58 8.97 -1.99
N GLN A 98 19.00 8.07 -1.20
CA GLN A 98 18.44 6.83 -1.73
C GLN A 98 17.25 7.07 -2.66
N LEU A 99 16.38 8.02 -2.31
CA LEU A 99 15.24 8.39 -3.15
C LEU A 99 15.69 9.06 -4.44
N ASP A 100 16.68 9.95 -4.38
CA ASP A 100 17.24 10.62 -5.56
C ASP A 100 17.84 9.60 -6.53
N ARG A 101 18.64 8.65 -6.05
CA ARG A 101 19.18 7.56 -6.88
C ARG A 101 18.08 6.73 -7.55
N LEU A 102 16.99 6.45 -6.82
CA LEU A 102 15.85 5.71 -7.37
C LEU A 102 15.06 6.52 -8.41
N ILE A 103 15.00 7.84 -8.27
CA ILE A 103 14.38 8.72 -9.25
C ILE A 103 15.23 8.71 -10.52
N GLU A 104 16.55 8.91 -10.42
CA GLU A 104 17.47 8.86 -11.56
C GLU A 104 17.41 7.52 -12.32
N GLU A 105 17.42 6.39 -11.60
CA GLU A 105 17.31 5.07 -12.22
C GLU A 105 15.99 4.90 -12.98
N LYS A 106 14.88 5.37 -12.40
CA LYS A 106 13.57 5.33 -13.05
C LYS A 106 13.51 6.21 -14.28
N GLU A 107 14.10 7.41 -14.25
CA GLU A 107 14.18 8.29 -15.40
C GLU A 107 14.98 7.67 -16.54
N TYR A 108 16.11 7.02 -16.24
CA TYR A 108 16.91 6.32 -17.24
C TYR A 108 16.11 5.19 -17.89
N ARG A 109 15.41 4.38 -17.07
CA ARG A 109 14.58 3.27 -17.58
C ARG A 109 13.38 3.74 -18.39
N ILE A 110 12.82 4.90 -18.09
CA ILE A 110 11.75 5.52 -18.90
C ILE A 110 12.32 5.92 -20.27
N LYS A 111 13.45 6.64 -20.30
CA LYS A 111 14.11 7.06 -21.56
C LYS A 111 14.47 5.87 -22.44
N GLU A 112 14.98 4.80 -21.84
CA GLU A 112 15.29 3.56 -22.55
C GLU A 112 14.03 2.92 -23.17
N LYS A 113 12.94 2.83 -22.41
CA LYS A 113 11.67 2.31 -22.93
C LYS A 113 11.10 3.17 -24.05
N ASP A 114 11.18 4.48 -23.94
CA ASP A 114 10.72 5.40 -25.00
C ASP A 114 11.52 5.20 -26.30
N ALA A 115 12.84 4.96 -26.21
CA ALA A 115 13.65 4.64 -27.38
C ALA A 115 13.24 3.31 -28.02
N GLN A 116 13.03 2.26 -27.21
CA GLN A 116 12.56 0.96 -27.70
C GLN A 116 11.17 1.03 -28.35
N ILE A 117 10.26 1.86 -27.82
CA ILE A 117 8.94 2.08 -28.41
C ILE A 117 9.09 2.76 -29.78
N LYS A 118 9.89 3.82 -29.89
CA LYS A 118 10.13 4.51 -31.17
C LYS A 118 10.70 3.58 -32.24
N GLU A 119 11.63 2.71 -31.86
CA GLU A 119 12.20 1.72 -32.78
C GLU A 119 11.13 0.72 -33.26
N LYS A 120 10.32 0.19 -32.33
CA LYS A 120 9.24 -0.73 -32.68
C LYS A 120 8.18 -0.06 -33.55
N ASP A 121 7.84 1.20 -33.29
CA ASP A 121 6.91 1.97 -34.12
C ASP A 121 7.44 2.13 -35.55
N ALA A 122 8.75 2.39 -35.70
CA ALA A 122 9.40 2.46 -37.01
C ALA A 122 9.38 1.10 -37.74
N GLN A 123 9.65 0.01 -37.03
CA GLN A 123 9.58 -1.35 -37.58
C GLN A 123 8.16 -1.71 -38.02
N ILE A 124 7.14 -1.40 -37.21
CA ILE A 124 5.73 -1.62 -37.53
C ILE A 124 5.35 -0.83 -38.78
N LYS A 125 5.73 0.45 -38.86
CA LYS A 125 5.44 1.29 -40.03
C LYS A 125 6.05 0.70 -41.32
N ALA A 126 7.31 0.27 -41.27
CA ALA A 126 7.97 -0.35 -42.42
C ALA A 126 7.26 -1.65 -42.85
N LEU A 127 6.85 -2.49 -41.90
CA LEU A 127 6.10 -3.71 -42.20
C LEU A 127 4.73 -3.41 -42.82
N LEU A 128 4.01 -2.42 -42.32
CA LEU A 128 2.72 -1.98 -42.89
C LEU A 128 2.88 -1.52 -44.34
N GLU A 129 3.94 -0.77 -44.65
CA GLU A 129 4.23 -0.33 -46.03
C GLU A 129 4.52 -1.52 -46.97
N ILE A 130 5.19 -2.57 -46.49
CA ILE A 130 5.45 -3.79 -47.28
C ILE A 130 4.15 -4.55 -47.54
N VAL A 131 3.31 -4.71 -46.51
CA VAL A 131 2.03 -5.41 -46.64
C VAL A 131 1.07 -4.65 -47.55
N ALA A 132 1.05 -3.32 -47.49
CA ALA A 132 0.20 -2.48 -48.34
C ALA A 132 0.63 -2.45 -49.81
N LYS A 133 1.87 -2.85 -50.14
CA LYS A 133 2.38 -2.93 -51.52
C LYS A 133 2.18 -4.30 -52.18
N LYS A 134 1.67 -5.29 -51.44
CA LYS A 134 1.24 -6.59 -51.97
C LYS A 134 -0.23 -6.54 -52.33
#